data_AF-R6DZ81-F1
#
_entry.id   AF-R6DZ81-F1
#
_cell.length_a   1.000
_cell.length_b   1.000
_cell.length_c   1.000
_cell.angle_alpha   90.00
_cell.angle_beta   90.00
_cell.angle_gamma   90.00
#
_symmetry.space_group_name_H-M   'P 1'
#
loop_
_entity.id
_entity.type
_entity.pdbx_description
1 polymer ?
#
loop_
_entity_poly.entity_id
_entity_poly.type
_entity_poly.pdbx_seq_one_letter_code
_entity_poly.pdbx_strand_id
1 'polypeptide(L)'
;MTDKQRRFAVSESLNYNDADAFASDIALSSEFDGVEIGDNLIDELRELWSVAHMSMRDIRSKTGLSQAKFAEKLLIPTRTIESWESKTAEKRTCPLYVKFLIYNFLFKR
;
A
#
# COMPACT_ATOMS: atom_id res chain seq x y z
N MET A 1 5.63 -14.07 3.20
CA MET A 1 6.84 -13.25 2.91
C MET A 1 7.52 -12.79 4.20
N THR A 2 8.85 -12.61 4.25
CA THR A 2 9.53 -11.98 5.42
C THR A 2 9.38 -10.45 5.44
N ASP A 3 9.61 -9.79 6.57
CA ASP A 3 9.56 -8.32 6.66
C ASP A 3 10.54 -7.62 5.71
N LYS A 4 11.73 -8.19 5.52
CA LYS A 4 12.74 -7.66 4.58
C LYS A 4 12.23 -7.72 3.14
N GLN A 5 11.72 -8.87 2.73
CA GLN A 5 11.13 -9.09 1.39
C GLN A 5 9.93 -8.17 1.16
N ARG A 6 9.07 -8.01 2.17
CA ARG A 6 7.91 -7.12 2.09
C ARG A 6 8.33 -5.67 1.93
N ARG A 7 9.32 -5.22 2.70
CA ARG A 7 9.87 -3.86 2.58
C ARG A 7 10.43 -3.61 1.18
N PHE A 8 11.17 -4.58 0.62
CA PHE A 8 11.72 -4.51 -0.73
C PHE A 8 10.62 -4.47 -1.80
N ALA A 9 9.64 -5.39 -1.76
CA ALA A 9 8.51 -5.38 -2.69
C ALA A 9 7.73 -4.06 -2.65
N VAL A 10 7.51 -3.51 -1.45
CA VAL A 10 6.85 -2.21 -1.28
C VAL A 10 7.68 -1.06 -1.87
N SER A 11 9.01 -1.05 -1.72
CA SER A 11 9.84 0.01 -2.31
C SER A 11 9.84 0.00 -3.83
N GLU A 12 9.72 -1.18 -4.43
CA GLU A 12 9.67 -1.33 -5.89
C GLU A 12 8.28 -1.09 -6.48
N SER A 13 7.21 -1.25 -5.69
CA SER A 13 5.84 -1.25 -6.21
C SER A 13 5.46 -0.09 -7.12
N LEU A 14 5.94 1.13 -6.85
CA LEU A 14 5.62 2.32 -7.65
C LEU A 14 6.45 2.45 -8.95
N ASN A 15 7.44 1.58 -9.16
CA ASN A 15 8.21 1.51 -10.42
C ASN A 15 7.47 0.73 -11.51
N TYR A 16 6.33 0.12 -11.19
CA TYR A 16 5.57 -0.76 -12.06
C TYR A 16 4.15 -0.24 -12.28
N ASN A 17 3.73 -0.19 -13.54
CA ASN A 17 2.36 0.21 -13.92
C ASN A 17 1.41 -0.99 -14.10
N ASP A 18 1.90 -2.21 -13.93
CA ASP A 18 1.15 -3.45 -14.11
C ASP A 18 1.43 -4.41 -12.94
N ALA A 19 0.35 -4.98 -12.37
CA ALA A 19 0.42 -5.82 -11.18
C ALA A 19 1.09 -7.17 -11.45
N ASP A 20 0.91 -7.72 -12.65
CA ASP A 20 1.44 -9.02 -13.04
C ASP A 20 2.93 -8.93 -13.36
N ALA A 21 3.33 -7.88 -14.06
CA ALA A 21 4.74 -7.55 -14.28
C ALA A 21 5.47 -7.34 -12.94
N PHE A 22 4.88 -6.58 -12.02
CA PHE A 22 5.42 -6.41 -10.67
C PHE A 22 5.57 -7.74 -9.93
N ALA A 23 4.52 -8.55 -9.88
CA ALA A 23 4.55 -9.79 -9.12
C ALA A 23 5.56 -10.79 -9.70
N SER A 24 5.64 -10.89 -11.04
CA SER A 24 6.61 -11.73 -11.73
C SER A 24 8.05 -11.29 -11.45
N ASP A 25 8.38 -10.02 -11.67
CA ASP A 25 9.76 -9.53 -11.51
C ASP A 25 10.24 -9.61 -10.06
N ILE A 26 9.38 -9.27 -9.10
CA ILE A 26 9.74 -9.34 -7.68
C ILE A 26 9.89 -10.78 -7.22
N ALA A 27 9.00 -11.70 -7.63
CA ALA A 27 9.12 -13.11 -7.27
C ALA A 27 10.40 -13.76 -7.82
N LEU A 28 10.92 -13.26 -8.95
CA LEU A 28 12.16 -13.73 -9.58
C LEU A 28 13.42 -12.94 -9.15
N SER A 29 13.29 -11.97 -8.25
CA SER A 29 14.40 -11.16 -7.77
C SER A 29 15.27 -11.91 -6.75
N SER A 30 16.54 -11.49 -6.63
CA SER A 30 17.50 -12.06 -5.67
C SER A 30 17.02 -12.05 -4.22
N GLU A 31 16.19 -11.08 -3.85
CA GLU A 31 15.60 -10.93 -2.52
C GLU A 31 14.61 -12.06 -2.18
N PHE A 32 14.09 -12.73 -3.22
CA PHE A 32 13.18 -13.87 -3.14
C PHE A 32 13.85 -15.20 -3.52
N ASP A 33 15.19 -15.24 -3.66
CA ASP A 33 15.92 -16.49 -3.88
C ASP A 33 15.58 -17.54 -2.82
N GLY A 34 15.26 -18.75 -3.28
CA GLY A 34 14.89 -19.88 -2.42
C GLY A 34 13.47 -19.81 -1.85
N VAL A 35 12.67 -18.79 -2.21
CA VAL A 35 11.23 -18.77 -1.93
C VAL A 35 10.49 -19.58 -2.99
N GLU A 36 9.58 -20.46 -2.56
CA GLU A 36 8.70 -21.17 -3.49
C GLU A 36 7.74 -20.18 -4.17
N ILE A 37 7.83 -20.11 -5.50
CA ILE A 37 6.92 -19.30 -6.31
C ILE A 37 5.64 -20.09 -6.52
N GLY A 38 4.62 -19.76 -5.73
CA GLY A 38 3.26 -20.30 -5.88
C GLY A 38 2.22 -19.19 -5.87
N ASP A 39 0.97 -19.55 -6.15
CA ASP A 39 -0.16 -18.60 -6.30
C ASP A 39 -0.30 -17.67 -5.09
N ASN A 40 -0.11 -18.18 -3.88
CA ASN A 40 -0.17 -17.39 -2.64
C ASN A 40 0.83 -16.22 -2.62
N LEU A 41 2.06 -16.43 -3.13
CA LEU A 41 3.08 -15.38 -3.19
C LEU A 41 2.71 -14.33 -4.24
N ILE A 42 2.28 -14.77 -5.41
CA ILE A 42 1.89 -13.90 -6.51
C ILE A 42 0.69 -13.02 -6.11
N ASP A 43 -0.31 -13.61 -5.44
CA ASP A 43 -1.47 -12.88 -4.93
C ASP A 43 -1.09 -11.89 -3.82
N GLU A 44 -0.18 -12.28 -2.90
CA GLU A 44 0.35 -11.36 -1.90
C GLU A 44 1.06 -10.16 -2.54
N LEU A 45 1.88 -10.39 -3.58
CA LEU A 45 2.57 -9.32 -4.33
C LEU A 45 1.59 -8.42 -5.09
N ARG A 46 0.62 -9.00 -5.80
CA ARG A 46 -0.43 -8.23 -6.49
C ARG A 46 -1.22 -7.36 -5.52
N GLU A 47 -1.51 -7.85 -4.32
CA GLU A 47 -2.16 -7.06 -3.29
C GLU A 47 -1.28 -5.88 -2.84
N LEU A 48 0.02 -6.10 -2.62
CA LEU A 48 0.95 -5.00 -2.29
C LEU A 48 0.94 -3.94 -3.40
N TRP A 49 1.03 -4.35 -4.66
CA TRP A 49 0.96 -3.42 -5.79
C TRP A 49 -0.35 -2.63 -5.80
N SER A 50 -1.48 -3.32 -5.60
CA SER A 50 -2.81 -2.69 -5.57
C SER A 50 -2.91 -1.63 -4.47
N VAL A 51 -2.43 -1.95 -3.26
CA VAL A 51 -2.42 -1.01 -2.13
C VAL A 51 -1.50 0.17 -2.39
N ALA A 52 -0.33 -0.05 -3.00
CA ALA A 52 0.60 1.02 -3.34
C ALA A 52 -0.02 2.04 -4.29
N HIS A 53 -0.86 1.59 -5.23
CA HIS A 53 -1.53 2.44 -6.23
C HIS A 53 -2.85 3.05 -5.77
N MET A 54 -3.44 2.60 -4.66
CA MET A 54 -4.62 3.26 -4.08
C MET A 54 -4.30 4.66 -3.55
N SER A 55 -5.20 5.62 -3.78
CA SER A 55 -5.15 6.89 -3.08
C SER A 55 -5.64 6.72 -1.64
N MET A 56 -5.30 7.67 -0.74
CA MET A 56 -5.87 7.67 0.61
C MET A 56 -7.40 7.78 0.61
N ARG A 57 -7.96 8.44 -0.41
CA ARG A 57 -9.42 8.53 -0.62
C ARG A 57 -10.01 7.15 -0.94
N ASP A 58 -9.35 6.34 -1.73
CA ASP A 58 -9.82 4.98 -2.07
C ASP A 58 -9.82 4.09 -0.82
N ILE A 59 -8.72 4.15 -0.05
CA ILE A 59 -8.59 3.44 1.23
C ILE A 59 -9.69 3.86 2.20
N ARG A 60 -9.92 5.17 2.37
CA ARG A 60 -10.99 5.65 3.24
C ARG A 60 -12.37 5.23 2.72
N SER A 61 -12.62 5.32 1.42
CA SER A 61 -13.91 4.95 0.82
C SER A 61 -14.27 3.49 1.11
N LYS A 62 -13.30 2.57 1.14
CA LYS A 62 -13.52 1.18 1.56
C LYS A 62 -14.04 1.02 2.99
N THR A 63 -13.79 1.99 3.87
CA THR A 63 -14.29 1.97 5.25
C THR A 63 -15.70 2.55 5.41
N GLY A 64 -16.23 3.24 4.39
CA GLY A 64 -17.49 3.98 4.48
C GLY A 64 -17.46 5.24 5.38
N LEU A 65 -16.28 5.64 5.87
CA LEU A 65 -16.14 6.77 6.79
C LEU A 65 -15.96 8.12 6.05
N SER A 66 -16.49 9.19 6.66
CA SER A 66 -16.12 10.55 6.32
C SER A 66 -14.65 10.83 6.69
N GLN A 67 -14.05 11.89 6.15
CA GLN A 67 -12.67 12.27 6.50
C GLN A 67 -12.49 12.50 8.00
N ALA A 68 -13.45 13.16 8.66
CA ALA A 68 -13.40 13.41 10.11
C ALA A 68 -13.44 12.12 10.94
N LYS A 69 -14.35 11.18 10.63
CA LYS A 69 -14.43 9.89 11.34
C LYS A 69 -13.22 8.99 11.07
N PHE A 70 -12.67 9.05 9.86
CA PHE A 70 -11.46 8.33 9.49
C PHE A 70 -10.24 8.86 10.26
N ALA A 71 -10.12 10.20 10.34
CA ALA A 71 -9.11 10.89 11.13
C ALA A 71 -9.18 10.52 12.63
N GLU A 72 -10.38 10.57 13.22
CA GLU A 72 -10.65 10.16 14.60
C GLU A 72 -10.23 8.70 14.85
N LYS A 73 -10.64 7.78 13.98
CA LYS A 73 -10.31 6.35 14.09
C LYS A 73 -8.80 6.08 14.08
N LEU A 74 -8.05 6.85 13.29
CA LEU A 74 -6.60 6.70 13.13
C LEU A 74 -5.79 7.55 14.11
N LEU A 75 -6.44 8.40 14.92
CA LEU A 75 -5.78 9.39 15.77
C LEU A 75 -4.85 10.34 14.98
N ILE A 76 -5.28 10.70 13.77
CA ILE A 76 -4.55 11.62 12.87
C ILE A 76 -5.38 12.90 12.73
N PRO A 77 -4.77 14.11 12.75
CA PRO A 77 -5.51 15.34 12.52
C PRO A 77 -6.28 15.33 11.19
N THR A 78 -7.55 15.75 11.18
CA THR A 78 -8.39 15.80 9.96
C THR A 78 -7.70 16.54 8.82
N ARG A 79 -6.99 17.63 9.13
CA ARG A 79 -6.26 18.43 8.15
C ARG A 79 -5.16 17.66 7.41
N THR A 80 -4.57 16.64 8.05
CA THR A 80 -3.60 15.74 7.44
C THR A 80 -4.26 14.81 6.43
N ILE A 81 -5.41 14.22 6.78
CA ILE A 81 -6.21 13.40 5.86
C ILE A 81 -6.65 14.21 4.64
N GLU A 82 -7.17 15.43 4.86
CA GLU A 82 -7.52 16.36 3.78
C GLU A 82 -6.32 16.69 2.88
N SER A 83 -5.13 16.88 3.47
CA SER A 83 -3.90 17.12 2.71
C SER A 83 -3.53 15.93 1.84
N TRP A 84 -3.57 14.71 2.39
CA TRP A 84 -3.26 13.49 1.65
C TRP A 84 -4.27 13.17 0.53
N GLU A 85 -5.52 13.63 0.66
CA GLU A 85 -6.58 13.46 -0.35
C GLU A 85 -6.72 14.63 -1.32
N SER A 86 -5.89 15.67 -1.17
CA SER A 86 -5.88 16.84 -2.04
C SER A 86 -5.31 16.49 -3.42
N LYS A 87 -5.97 16.96 -4.48
CA LYS A 87 -5.55 16.75 -5.88
C LYS A 87 -4.39 17.66 -6.33
N THR A 88 -4.04 18.65 -5.52
CA THR A 88 -2.88 19.54 -5.79
C THR A 88 -1.60 18.84 -5.35
N ALA A 89 -1.08 18.04 -6.28
CA ALA A 89 0.00 17.03 -6.15
C ALA A 89 1.30 17.48 -5.44
N GLU A 90 1.52 18.77 -5.22
CA GLU A 90 2.74 19.30 -4.61
C GLU A 90 2.69 19.38 -3.08
N LYS A 91 1.49 19.35 -2.47
CA LYS A 91 1.33 19.53 -1.02
C LYS A 91 0.97 18.23 -0.32
N ARG A 92 2.00 17.38 -0.16
CA ARG A 92 2.09 16.28 0.81
C ARG A 92 1.24 15.05 0.45
N THR A 93 1.79 14.18 -0.40
CA THR A 93 1.32 12.80 -0.57
C THR A 93 1.54 12.01 0.73
N CYS A 94 0.60 11.15 1.09
CA CYS A 94 0.81 10.20 2.19
C CYS A 94 2.05 9.34 1.89
N PRO A 95 3.06 9.29 2.79
CA PRO A 95 4.20 8.41 2.59
C PRO A 95 3.75 6.96 2.43
N LEU A 96 4.42 6.20 1.56
CA LEU A 96 4.01 4.84 1.21
C LEU A 96 3.96 3.91 2.44
N TYR A 97 4.94 4.01 3.32
CA TYR A 97 4.95 3.22 4.56
C TYR A 97 3.75 3.53 5.47
N VAL A 98 3.33 4.80 5.57
CA VAL A 98 2.14 5.20 6.35
C VAL A 98 0.87 4.62 5.72
N LYS A 99 0.77 4.64 4.38
CA LYS A 99 -0.34 4.04 3.65
C LYS A 99 -0.49 2.55 3.99
N PHE A 100 0.61 1.80 3.95
CA PHE A 100 0.61 0.37 4.30
C PHE A 100 0.33 0.11 5.79
N LEU A 101 0.83 0.95 6.70
CA LEU A 101 0.50 0.85 8.12
C LEU A 101 -1.00 1.02 8.36
N ILE A 102 -1.60 2.05 7.74
CA ILE A 102 -3.04 2.30 7.82
C ILE A 102 -3.83 1.16 7.20
N TYR A 103 -3.45 0.72 6.00
CA TYR A 103 -4.15 -0.37 5.31
C TYR A 103 -4.15 -1.66 6.13
N ASN A 104 -2.99 -2.06 6.66
CA ASN A 104 -2.89 -3.24 7.52
C ASN A 104 -3.74 -3.08 8.78
N PHE A 105 -3.63 -1.94 9.49
CA PHE A 105 -4.43 -1.68 10.70
C PHE A 105 -5.95 -1.79 10.47
N LEU A 106 -6.41 -1.41 9.27
CA LEU A 106 -7.83 -1.41 8.91
C LEU A 106 -8.34 -2.77 8.40
N PHE A 107 -7.54 -3.48 7.60
CA PHE A 107 -8.02 -4.62 6.80
C PHE A 107 -7.30 -5.94 7.06
N LYS A 108 -6.09 -5.92 7.65
CA LYS A 108 -5.33 -7.13 7.98
C LYS A 108 -5.13 -7.18 9.49
N ARG A 109 -6.05 -7.84 10.18
CA ARG A 109 -5.97 -8.15 11.62
C ARG A 109 -5.58 -9.61 11.82
#